data_AF-J4CDZ7-F1
#
_entry.id   AF-J4CDZ7-F1
#
_cell.length_a   1.000
_cell.length_b   1.000
_cell.length_c   1.000
_cell.angle_alpha   90.00
_cell.angle_beta   90.00
_cell.angle_gamma   90.00
#
_symmetry.space_group_name_H-M   'P 1'
#
loop_
_entity.id
_entity.type
_entity.pdbx_description
1 polymer ?
#
loop_
_entity_poly.entity_id
_entity_poly.type
_entity_poly.pdbx_seq_one_letter_code
_entity_poly.pdbx_strand_id
1 'polypeptide(L)'
;MYKRAFMYSSNAPITIFDENEKDENDSTNKTTDIEYKNLELEPELIKTHPGNKVSYCVCCKGKTFLNKESIYKHLKSKNHLKNVKKNEKNNEKAKKIKEEFLKRMKEVDNKSYST
;
A
#
# COMPACT_ATOMS: atom_id res chain seq x y z
N MET A 1 3.84 33.70 -39.33
CA MET A 1 3.23 32.57 -40.07
C MET A 1 3.18 31.36 -39.16
N TYR A 2 1.99 30.97 -38.68
CA TYR A 2 1.83 29.81 -37.79
C TYR A 2 1.54 28.55 -38.62
N LYS A 3 2.31 27.48 -38.40
CA LYS A 3 2.09 26.18 -39.05
C LYS A 3 0.98 25.44 -38.30
N ARG A 4 -0.14 25.15 -38.98
CA ARG A 4 -1.21 24.27 -38.48
C ARG A 4 -0.69 22.83 -38.41
N ALA A 5 -0.89 22.17 -37.28
CA ALA A 5 -0.67 20.73 -37.15
C ALA A 5 -1.82 19.98 -37.83
N PHE A 6 -1.51 19.11 -38.78
CA PHE A 6 -2.44 18.15 -39.37
C PHE A 6 -2.62 16.98 -38.39
N MET A 7 -3.81 16.84 -37.80
CA MET A 7 -4.20 15.64 -37.06
C MET A 7 -4.50 14.53 -38.07
N TYR A 8 -3.82 13.39 -37.95
CA TYR A 8 -4.10 12.18 -38.72
C TYR A 8 -5.53 11.70 -38.43
N SER A 9 -6.40 11.74 -39.44
CA SER A 9 -7.71 11.10 -39.43
C SER A 9 -7.55 9.60 -39.64
N SER A 10 -7.78 8.81 -38.59
CA SER A 10 -7.73 7.35 -38.61
C SER A 10 -8.87 6.76 -39.44
N ASN A 11 -8.56 6.08 -40.55
CA ASN A 11 -9.50 5.24 -41.30
C ASN A 11 -9.59 3.83 -40.68
N ALA A 12 -10.04 3.73 -39.43
CA ALA A 12 -10.38 2.44 -38.85
C ALA A 12 -11.83 2.08 -39.22
N PRO A 13 -12.10 0.94 -39.89
CA PRO A 13 -13.46 0.55 -40.24
C PRO A 13 -14.27 0.21 -38.98
N ILE A 14 -15.41 0.87 -38.82
CA ILE A 14 -16.40 0.57 -37.78
C ILE A 14 -17.13 -0.70 -38.21
N THR A 15 -16.89 -1.82 -37.54
CA THR A 15 -17.70 -3.03 -37.71
C THR A 15 -19.02 -2.85 -36.98
N ILE A 16 -20.07 -2.51 -37.72
CA ILE A 16 -21.46 -2.61 -37.26
C ILE A 16 -21.93 -4.00 -37.67
N PHE A 17 -22.05 -4.90 -36.70
CA PHE A 17 -22.94 -6.06 -36.80
C PHE A 17 -23.81 -6.04 -35.55
N ASP A 18 -25.10 -5.82 -35.82
CA ASP A 18 -26.19 -5.84 -34.85
C ASP A 18 -26.76 -7.27 -34.76
N GLU A 19 -27.31 -7.53 -33.57
CA GLU A 19 -28.28 -8.56 -33.19
C GLU A 19 -27.83 -9.96 -32.71
N ASN A 20 -28.21 -10.18 -31.44
CA ASN A 20 -28.61 -11.42 -30.76
C ASN A 20 -27.51 -12.34 -30.20
N GLU A 21 -27.25 -12.23 -28.89
CA GLU A 21 -27.81 -13.17 -27.90
C GLU A 21 -27.41 -12.80 -26.45
N LYS A 22 -28.46 -12.61 -25.62
CA LYS A 22 -28.60 -12.93 -24.19
C LYS A 22 -27.41 -12.75 -23.25
N ASP A 23 -27.57 -11.83 -22.29
CA ASP A 23 -27.59 -12.17 -20.85
C ASP A 23 -27.99 -10.94 -20.02
N GLU A 24 -29.30 -10.67 -19.98
CA GLU A 24 -29.92 -10.01 -18.83
C GLU A 24 -30.50 -11.11 -17.94
N ASN A 25 -29.90 -11.33 -16.77
CA ASN A 25 -30.72 -11.65 -15.60
C ASN A 25 -30.12 -11.05 -14.34
N ASP A 26 -30.79 -9.96 -13.97
CA ASP A 26 -30.86 -9.36 -12.66
C ASP A 26 -31.27 -10.40 -11.59
N SER A 27 -31.00 -10.06 -10.33
CA SER A 27 -31.49 -10.73 -9.12
C SER A 27 -30.75 -11.99 -8.66
N THR A 28 -29.80 -11.81 -7.74
CA THR A 28 -30.15 -11.94 -6.31
C THR A 28 -28.93 -11.63 -5.45
N ASN A 29 -29.08 -10.58 -4.63
CA ASN A 29 -28.30 -10.35 -3.43
C ASN A 29 -28.35 -11.60 -2.54
N LYS A 30 -27.35 -12.48 -2.64
CA LYS A 30 -27.04 -13.43 -1.57
C LYS A 30 -25.99 -12.79 -0.69
N THR A 31 -26.50 -12.14 0.36
CA THR A 31 -25.84 -11.87 1.62
C THR A 31 -25.07 -13.11 2.07
N THR A 32 -23.79 -13.19 1.73
CA THR A 32 -22.87 -14.01 2.51
C THR A 32 -22.41 -13.13 3.65
N ASP A 33 -23.20 -13.15 4.73
CA ASP A 33 -22.74 -12.82 6.08
C ASP A 33 -21.65 -13.82 6.44
N ILE A 34 -20.47 -13.63 5.84
CA ILE A 34 -19.24 -14.20 6.35
C ILE A 34 -18.91 -13.31 7.52
N GLU A 35 -19.31 -13.73 8.72
CA GLU A 35 -18.82 -13.18 9.97
C GLU A 35 -17.29 -13.30 9.97
N TYR A 36 -16.64 -12.27 9.43
CA TYR A 36 -15.21 -12.08 9.58
C TYR A 36 -14.99 -11.77 11.05
N LYS A 37 -14.76 -12.84 11.83
CA LYS A 37 -14.15 -12.75 13.15
C LYS A 37 -13.11 -11.66 13.08
N ASN A 38 -13.29 -10.63 13.91
CA ASN A 38 -12.38 -9.53 14.13
C ASN A 38 -11.02 -10.13 14.56
N LEU A 39 -10.24 -10.60 13.60
CA LEU A 39 -8.82 -10.78 13.76
C LEU A 39 -8.31 -9.36 13.92
N GLU A 40 -7.87 -9.04 15.14
CA GLU A 40 -7.13 -7.85 15.48
C GLU A 40 -6.10 -7.62 14.37
N LEU A 41 -6.44 -6.72 13.45
CA LEU A 41 -5.55 -6.25 12.42
C LEU A 41 -4.50 -5.46 13.21
N GLU A 42 -3.38 -6.12 13.50
CA GLU A 42 -2.17 -5.55 14.11
C GLU A 42 -2.01 -4.11 13.61
N PRO A 43 -2.41 -3.10 14.43
CA PRO A 43 -2.60 -1.72 13.97
C PRO A 43 -1.27 -1.08 13.56
N GLU A 44 -0.15 -1.74 13.83
CA GLU A 44 1.19 -1.29 13.50
C GLU A 44 1.55 -1.46 12.03
N LEU A 45 0.97 -2.45 11.32
CA LEU A 45 1.40 -2.82 9.96
C LEU A 45 0.61 -2.10 8.86
N ILE A 46 -0.66 -1.78 9.13
CA ILE A 46 -1.57 -1.11 8.20
C ILE A 46 -2.05 0.19 8.85
N LYS A 47 -1.78 1.31 8.19
CA LYS A 47 -2.18 2.64 8.66
C LYS A 47 -3.19 3.26 7.71
N THR A 48 -4.04 4.11 8.25
CA THR A 48 -5.00 4.91 7.48
C THR A 48 -4.73 6.36 7.81
N HIS A 49 -4.57 7.22 6.80
CA HIS A 49 -4.43 8.65 7.05
C HIS A 49 -5.76 9.24 7.53
N PRO A 50 -5.76 10.13 8.54
CA PRO A 50 -6.99 10.80 8.97
C PRO A 50 -7.57 11.60 7.81
N GLY A 51 -8.84 11.35 7.50
CA GLY A 51 -9.54 11.94 6.34
C GLY A 51 -9.40 11.17 5.03
N ASN A 52 -8.62 10.09 4.98
CA ASN A 52 -8.49 9.25 3.79
C ASN A 52 -9.23 7.92 3.97
N LYS A 53 -9.95 7.48 2.92
CA LYS A 53 -10.64 6.18 2.88
C LYS A 53 -9.68 5.02 2.55
N VAL A 54 -8.43 5.32 2.23
CA VAL A 54 -7.43 4.36 1.76
C VAL A 54 -6.45 4.02 2.88
N SER A 55 -6.31 2.74 3.18
CA SER A 55 -5.29 2.21 4.08
C SER A 55 -4.00 1.89 3.31
N TYR A 56 -2.85 1.91 3.96
CA TYR A 56 -1.57 1.59 3.35
C TYR A 56 -0.70 0.73 4.27
N CYS A 57 0.18 -0.08 3.67
CA CYS A 57 1.11 -0.92 4.42
C CYS A 57 2.41 -0.18 4.72
N VAL A 58 2.83 -0.18 5.98
CA VAL A 58 4.09 0.43 6.42
C VAL A 58 5.30 -0.37 5.94
N CYS A 59 5.16 -1.71 5.83
CA CYS A 59 6.25 -2.59 5.41
C CYS A 59 6.42 -2.69 3.90
N CYS A 60 5.39 -2.35 3.13
CA CYS A 60 5.39 -2.45 1.68
C CYS A 60 5.19 -1.08 1.05
N LYS A 61 6.29 -0.51 0.54
CA LYS A 61 6.29 0.80 -0.11
C LYS A 61 5.23 0.88 -1.22
N GLY A 62 4.39 1.90 -1.16
CA GLY A 62 3.40 2.22 -2.19
C GLY A 62 2.18 1.31 -2.25
N LYS A 63 2.01 0.36 -1.31
CA LYS A 63 0.83 -0.51 -1.30
C LYS A 63 -0.30 0.13 -0.51
N THR A 64 -1.37 0.45 -1.22
CA THR A 64 -2.60 1.03 -0.71
C THR A 64 -3.77 0.08 -0.93
N PHE A 65 -4.79 0.20 -0.10
CA PHE A 65 -5.93 -0.71 -0.03
C PHE A 65 -7.19 0.09 0.27
N LEU A 66 -8.25 -0.17 -0.49
CA LEU A 66 -9.59 0.37 -0.21
C LEU A 66 -10.42 -0.60 0.63
N ASN A 67 -10.17 -1.91 0.48
CA ASN A 67 -11.02 -2.96 1.03
C ASN A 67 -10.26 -3.81 2.06
N LYS A 68 -10.94 -4.23 3.13
CA LYS A 68 -10.36 -5.12 4.16
C LYS A 68 -9.89 -6.46 3.61
N GLU A 69 -10.60 -7.03 2.64
CA GLU A 69 -10.19 -8.28 1.99
C GLU A 69 -8.84 -8.18 1.28
N SER A 70 -8.59 -7.05 0.62
CA SER A 70 -7.33 -6.80 -0.09
C SER A 70 -6.16 -6.67 0.88
N ILE A 71 -6.40 -6.07 2.05
CA ILE A 71 -5.44 -6.04 3.16
C ILE A 71 -5.14 -7.47 3.64
N TYR A 72 -6.16 -8.29 3.85
CA TYR A 72 -5.98 -9.65 4.33
C TYR A 72 -5.16 -10.53 3.36
N LYS A 73 -5.51 -10.49 2.07
CA LYS A 73 -4.74 -11.18 1.02
C LYS A 73 -3.29 -10.68 0.97
N HIS A 74 -3.09 -9.38 1.19
CA HIS A 74 -1.77 -8.79 1.25
C HIS A 74 -0.95 -9.26 2.45
N LEU A 75 -1.50 -9.23 3.65
CA LEU A 75 -0.82 -9.63 4.89
C LEU A 75 -0.37 -11.09 4.83
N LYS A 76 -1.19 -11.97 4.24
CA LYS A 76 -0.85 -13.39 4.01
C LYS A 76 0.16 -13.62 2.89
N SER A 77 0.45 -12.61 2.07
CA SER A 77 1.35 -12.79 0.94
C SER A 77 2.78 -13.03 1.40
N LYS A 78 3.47 -14.01 0.76
CA LYS A 78 4.90 -14.30 1.03
C LYS A 78 5.78 -13.05 0.90
N ASN A 79 5.43 -12.14 -0.01
CA ASN A 79 6.15 -10.90 -0.23
C ASN A 79 6.03 -9.94 0.96
N HIS A 80 4.85 -9.84 1.59
CA HIS A 80 4.68 -9.05 2.80
C HIS A 80 5.56 -9.61 3.93
N LEU A 81 5.48 -10.91 4.19
CA LEU A 81 6.26 -11.57 5.24
C LEU A 81 7.78 -11.38 5.07
N LYS A 82 8.29 -11.43 3.82
CA LYS A 82 9.70 -11.14 3.53
C LYS A 82 10.08 -9.69 3.88
N ASN A 83 9.19 -8.75 3.57
CA ASN A 83 9.44 -7.33 3.85
C ASN A 83 9.37 -7.03 5.35
N VAL A 84 8.45 -7.64 6.09
CA VAL A 84 8.36 -7.52 7.55
C VAL A 84 9.68 -7.94 8.19
N LYS A 85 10.17 -9.15 7.88
CA LYS A 85 11.46 -9.64 8.39
C LYS A 85 12.65 -8.75 8.02
N LYS A 86 12.64 -8.14 6.84
CA LYS A 86 13.68 -7.19 6.41
C LYS A 86 13.63 -5.90 7.23
N ASN A 87 12.44 -5.38 7.49
CA ASN A 87 12.26 -4.16 8.27
C ASN A 87 12.62 -4.35 9.73
N GLU A 88 12.28 -5.49 10.35
CA GLU A 88 12.70 -5.82 11.72
C GLU A 88 14.22 -5.77 11.88
N LYS A 89 14.95 -6.47 11.00
CA LYS A 89 16.43 -6.45 10.99
C LYS A 89 17.01 -5.06 10.80
N ASN A 90 16.37 -4.22 9.98
CA ASN A 90 16.81 -2.85 9.77
C ASN A 90 16.54 -1.97 11.00
N ASN A 91 15.41 -2.16 11.67
CA ASN A 91 15.06 -1.45 12.89
C ASN A 91 16.03 -1.78 14.04
N GLU A 92 16.41 -3.05 14.19
CA GLU A 92 17.44 -3.45 15.17
C GLU A 92 18.78 -2.76 14.91
N LYS A 93 19.23 -2.74 13.64
CA LYS A 93 20.46 -2.03 13.25
C LYS A 93 20.37 -0.54 13.54
N ALA A 94 19.24 0.08 13.20
CA ALA A 94 19.01 1.50 13.47
C ALA A 94 19.02 1.80 14.97
N LYS A 95 18.47 0.90 15.81
CA LYS A 95 18.49 1.04 17.27
C LYS A 95 19.92 1.01 17.82
N LYS A 96 20.75 0.06 17.37
CA LYS A 96 22.17 -0.01 17.75
C LYS A 96 22.93 1.27 17.40
N ILE A 97 22.74 1.77 16.18
CA ILE A 97 23.38 3.02 15.73
C ILE A 97 22.93 4.21 16.60
N LYS A 98 21.65 4.30 16.95
CA LYS A 98 21.14 5.35 17.84
C LYS A 98 21.76 5.27 19.23
N GLU A 99 21.89 4.07 19.79
CA GLU A 99 22.51 3.86 21.10
C GLU A 99 24.00 4.26 21.09
N GLU A 100 24.75 3.85 20.07
CA GLU A 100 26.15 4.27 19.90
C GLU A 100 26.29 5.78 19.73
N PHE A 101 25.41 6.40 18.94
CA PHE A 101 25.39 7.85 18.75
C PHE A 101 25.12 8.58 20.07
N LEU A 102 24.11 8.16 20.84
CA LEU A 102 23.81 8.73 22.15
C LEU A 102 24.96 8.58 23.13
N LYS A 103 25.67 7.44 23.10
CA LYS A 103 26.86 7.23 23.92
C LYS A 103 27.96 8.24 23.57
N ARG A 104 28.27 8.42 22.29
CA ARG A 104 29.27 9.40 21.83
C ARG A 104 28.90 10.83 22.21
N MET A 105 27.62 11.21 22.07
CA MET A 105 27.17 12.56 22.47
C MET A 105 27.38 12.81 23.96
N LYS A 106 27.04 11.84 24.82
CA LYS A 106 27.29 11.94 26.27
C LYS A 106 28.78 12.09 26.61
N GLU A 107 29.66 11.39 25.90
CA GLU A 107 31.11 11.51 26.09
C GLU A 107 31.62 12.90 25.69
N VAL A 108 31.09 13.48 24.61
CA VAL A 108 31.42 14.86 24.19
C VAL A 108 30.94 15.88 25.21
N ASP A 109 29.69 15.77 25.67
CA ASP A 109 29.12 16.68 26.66
C ASP A 109 29.96 16.65 27.94
N ASN A 110 30.23 15.46 28.48
CA ASN A 110 31.04 15.31 29.70
C ASN A 110 32.47 15.87 29.56
N LYS A 111 33.06 15.78 28.35
CA LYS A 111 34.39 16.35 28.08
C LYS A 111 34.35 17.87 27.99
N SER A 112 33.26 18.46 27.51
CA SER A 112 33.10 19.92 27.38
C SER A 112 32.92 20.64 28.72
N TYR A 113 32.41 19.97 29.75
CA TYR A 113 32.26 20.54 31.11
C TYR A 113 33.48 20.30 32.03
N SER A 114 34.52 19.62 31.55
CA SER A 114 35.73 19.29 32.32
C SER A 114 36.92 20.23 32.04
N THR A 115 36.68 21.34 31.36
CA THR A 115 37.65 22.43 31.07
C THR A 115 37.11 23.73 31.58
#